data_AF-A0AAW1PMZ7-F1
#
_entry.id   AF-A0AAW1PMZ7-F1
#
_cell.length_a   1.000
_cell.length_b   1.000
_cell.length_c   1.000
_cell.angle_alpha   90.00
_cell.angle_beta   90.00
_cell.angle_gamma   90.00
#
_symmetry.space_group_name_H-M   'P 1'
#
loop_
_entity.id
_entity.type
_entity.pdbx_description
1 polymer ?
#
loop_
_entity_poly.entity_id
_entity_poly.type
_entity_poly.pdbx_seq_one_letter_code
_entity_poly.pdbx_strand_id
1 'polypeptide(L)'
;MTSLASAGPPPTCLEVAEQSLHREIQSQHPCIAPVSLALGIFEHAHTGQDQDQALSAESYTAEIARLQSTFDGFVTGLARSLPPPSKDVRGTVKAVADVVWSKLTGVFSKDIHHAQHVSCFARHLQAHAQPVKAKGKRQLDCAGVVSTVLAICQVLATQHDHEQLANLRFQVSEDHCWLSMGPDYGAREASIEVTTDQKAKRGQAVSEQAWSSWLYSGGHATLCSPQMALTAVVASLNPAINPRQNTGSDSEEVQQLQRKLLTWIHTNHRAAMYPAATCVLADLLEIAEQDTLDAAAMRSDSKAALDILTGNFDGKATHAVQSAEELFIEAASAVGHEAYLWYPFSYAAGFFLRRATWCLQSPGCLLLGQAEACAAAALHISRGLQYCSAQHGAAVLSKYRYQTHDEQLHKDIEGVLELATSTLALYAQHQHSQEGSSLQPSWLTVMLELLDGVCWLLKGRTKPSHWVSCVLKAAKLYEGPVRGRAAQDAEVMSQPMKTVQGLWEPLKPNIKAILEAADVDDSARVPPQLATEYGHSELSPRLTS
;
A
#
# COMPACT_ATOMS: atom_id res chain seq x y z
N MET A 1 -10.47 -13.90 -57.14
CA MET A 1 -10.38 -12.64 -56.36
C MET A 1 -10.46 -13.01 -54.89
N THR A 2 -9.32 -13.37 -54.30
CA THR A 2 -9.18 -13.60 -52.87
C THR A 2 -9.14 -12.25 -52.17
N SER A 3 -10.13 -12.01 -51.31
CA SER A 3 -10.22 -10.83 -50.46
C SER A 3 -8.98 -10.78 -49.55
N LEU A 4 -8.08 -9.85 -49.82
CA LEU A 4 -7.05 -9.44 -48.87
C LEU A 4 -7.79 -8.76 -47.72
N ALA A 5 -8.10 -9.53 -46.67
CA ALA A 5 -8.46 -8.97 -45.39
C ALA A 5 -7.31 -8.03 -44.99
N SER A 6 -7.59 -6.72 -44.91
CA SER A 6 -6.61 -5.76 -44.46
C SER A 6 -6.22 -6.15 -43.03
N ALA A 7 -4.99 -6.60 -42.83
CA ALA A 7 -4.42 -6.72 -41.50
C ALA A 7 -4.59 -5.35 -40.83
N GLY A 8 -5.22 -5.33 -39.65
CA GLY A 8 -5.37 -4.11 -38.86
C GLY A 8 -4.00 -3.49 -38.55
N PRO A 9 -3.97 -2.27 -37.99
CA PRO A 9 -2.72 -1.69 -37.52
C PRO A 9 -2.03 -2.65 -36.53
N PRO A 10 -0.69 -2.72 -36.53
CA PRO A 10 0.04 -3.52 -35.56
C PRO A 10 -0.31 -3.06 -34.13
N PRO A 11 -0.34 -3.98 -33.15
CA PRO A 11 -0.66 -3.62 -31.78
C PRO A 11 0.40 -2.67 -31.22
N THR A 12 0.00 -1.80 -30.31
CA THR A 12 0.88 -0.95 -29.49
C THR A 12 1.52 -1.75 -28.35
N CYS A 13 2.59 -1.22 -27.75
CA CYS A 13 3.20 -1.84 -26.55
C CYS A 13 2.21 -1.99 -25.39
N LEU A 14 1.30 -1.02 -25.25
CA LEU A 14 0.25 -1.04 -24.25
C LEU A 14 -0.75 -2.17 -24.50
N GLU A 15 -1.22 -2.35 -25.74
CA GLU A 15 -2.10 -3.48 -26.10
C GLU A 15 -1.41 -4.84 -25.91
N VAL A 16 -0.10 -4.93 -26.17
CA VAL A 16 0.67 -6.16 -25.90
C VAL A 16 0.72 -6.46 -24.39
N ALA A 17 0.91 -5.46 -23.54
CA ALA A 17 0.90 -5.63 -22.09
C ALA A 17 -0.49 -6.06 -21.57
N GLU A 18 -1.55 -5.42 -22.06
CA GLU A 18 -2.95 -5.77 -21.76
C GLU A 18 -3.25 -7.22 -22.14
N GLN A 19 -2.87 -7.64 -23.35
CA GLN A 19 -3.06 -9.03 -23.82
C GLN A 19 -2.33 -10.05 -22.94
N SER A 20 -1.16 -9.71 -22.39
CA SER A 20 -0.45 -10.57 -21.44
C SER A 20 -1.26 -10.79 -20.16
N LEU A 21 -1.80 -9.71 -19.58
CA LEU A 21 -2.65 -9.79 -18.39
C LEU A 21 -3.95 -10.56 -18.67
N HIS A 22 -4.67 -10.21 -19.74
CA HIS A 22 -5.95 -10.82 -20.09
C HIS A 22 -5.82 -12.33 -20.26
N ARG A 23 -4.71 -12.80 -20.86
CA ARG A 23 -4.43 -14.23 -21.01
C ARG A 23 -4.24 -14.93 -19.66
N GLU A 24 -3.39 -14.38 -18.80
CA GLU A 24 -3.03 -15.03 -17.54
C GLU A 24 -4.17 -15.00 -16.52
N ILE A 25 -4.92 -13.91 -16.44
CA ILE A 25 -6.01 -13.80 -15.45
C ILE A 25 -7.18 -14.75 -15.75
N GLN A 26 -7.38 -15.11 -17.02
CA GLN A 26 -8.37 -16.07 -17.49
C GLN A 26 -7.84 -17.52 -17.48
N SER A 27 -6.55 -17.72 -17.23
CA SER A 27 -5.94 -19.04 -17.16
C SER A 27 -6.48 -19.82 -15.95
N GLN A 28 -6.63 -21.14 -16.13
CA GLN A 28 -6.92 -22.05 -15.02
C GLN A 28 -5.76 -22.13 -14.02
N HIS A 29 -4.53 -21.94 -14.51
CA HIS A 29 -3.30 -21.92 -13.72
C HIS A 29 -2.52 -20.64 -14.03
N PRO A 30 -2.95 -19.47 -13.51
CA PRO A 30 -2.29 -18.21 -13.77
C PRO A 30 -0.83 -18.25 -13.32
N CYS A 31 0.07 -17.76 -14.19
CA CYS A 31 1.47 -17.54 -13.86
C CYS A 31 1.76 -16.04 -13.88
N ILE A 32 2.43 -15.51 -12.85
CA ILE A 32 2.74 -14.09 -12.81
C ILE A 32 3.92 -13.71 -13.73
N ALA A 33 4.71 -14.68 -14.20
CA ALA A 33 5.93 -14.42 -14.96
C ALA A 33 5.66 -13.66 -16.27
N PRO A 34 4.74 -14.09 -17.16
CA PRO A 34 4.51 -13.40 -18.43
C PRO A 34 4.04 -11.95 -18.26
N VAL A 35 3.19 -11.70 -17.25
CA VAL A 35 2.71 -10.35 -16.92
C VAL A 35 3.84 -9.52 -16.33
N SER A 36 4.54 -10.01 -15.31
CA SER A 36 5.64 -9.28 -14.67
C SER A 36 6.80 -8.99 -15.64
N LEU A 37 7.07 -9.87 -16.59
CA LEU A 37 8.05 -9.63 -17.65
C LEU A 37 7.62 -8.45 -18.53
N ALA A 38 6.39 -8.49 -19.06
CA ALA A 38 5.84 -7.41 -19.88
C ALA A 38 5.86 -6.07 -19.14
N LEU A 39 5.27 -6.02 -17.94
CA LEU A 39 5.19 -4.79 -17.15
C LEU A 39 6.56 -4.21 -16.82
N GLY A 40 7.50 -5.03 -16.34
CA GLY A 40 8.83 -4.51 -16.01
C GLY A 40 9.68 -4.14 -17.24
N ILE A 41 9.42 -4.71 -18.43
CA ILE A 41 10.05 -4.20 -19.66
C ILE A 41 9.48 -2.83 -20.01
N PHE A 42 8.15 -2.68 -19.96
CA PHE A 42 7.48 -1.41 -20.25
C PHE A 42 7.90 -0.32 -19.27
N GLU A 43 7.91 -0.60 -17.97
CA GLU A 43 8.32 0.34 -16.92
C GLU A 43 9.74 0.85 -17.15
N HIS A 44 10.71 -0.04 -17.37
CA HIS A 44 12.10 0.34 -17.59
C HIS A 44 12.30 1.22 -18.84
N ALA A 45 11.52 0.97 -19.90
CA ALA A 45 11.61 1.74 -21.13
C ALA A 45 11.14 3.19 -20.97
N HIS A 46 10.21 3.44 -20.03
CA HIS A 46 9.62 4.78 -19.84
C HIS A 46 10.12 5.51 -18.59
N THR A 47 10.84 4.83 -17.70
CA THR A 47 11.44 5.41 -16.48
C THR A 47 12.97 5.49 -16.51
N GLY A 48 13.61 4.86 -17.50
CA GLY A 48 15.07 4.86 -17.68
C GLY A 48 15.65 6.22 -18.08
N GLN A 49 16.98 6.37 -17.94
CA GLN A 49 17.70 7.63 -18.21
C GLN A 49 17.78 8.02 -19.70
N ASP A 50 17.42 7.12 -20.61
CA ASP A 50 17.64 7.25 -22.07
C ASP A 50 16.27 7.16 -22.78
N GLN A 51 15.44 8.19 -22.61
CA GLN A 51 14.07 8.26 -23.16
C GLN A 51 14.04 8.47 -24.69
N ASP A 52 15.20 8.63 -25.33
CA ASP A 52 15.31 8.97 -26.76
C ASP A 52 15.04 7.79 -27.72
N GLN A 53 14.86 6.56 -27.21
CA GLN A 53 14.44 5.40 -28.01
C GLN A 53 13.01 5.00 -27.72
N ALA A 54 12.09 5.41 -28.61
CA ALA A 54 10.72 4.92 -28.60
C ALA A 54 10.70 3.38 -28.73
N LEU A 55 10.14 2.71 -27.73
CA LEU A 55 9.97 1.26 -27.73
C LEU A 55 8.88 0.88 -28.74
N SER A 56 9.27 0.27 -29.86
CA SER A 56 8.29 -0.26 -30.83
C SER A 56 7.64 -1.54 -30.30
N ALA A 57 6.41 -1.83 -30.73
CA ALA A 57 5.72 -3.05 -30.30
C ALA A 57 6.44 -4.33 -30.75
N GLU A 58 7.14 -4.29 -31.89
CA GLU A 58 7.96 -5.40 -32.37
C GLU A 58 9.14 -5.65 -31.44
N SER A 59 9.91 -4.61 -31.08
CA SER A 59 11.05 -4.77 -30.18
C SER A 59 10.62 -5.12 -28.77
N TYR A 60 9.49 -4.59 -28.29
CA TYR A 60 8.88 -4.95 -27.02
C TYR A 60 8.49 -6.43 -26.96
N THR A 61 7.77 -6.92 -27.97
CA THR A 61 7.33 -8.32 -28.05
C THR A 61 8.53 -9.26 -28.14
N ALA A 62 9.55 -8.90 -28.94
CA ALA A 62 10.79 -9.66 -29.04
C ALA A 62 11.53 -9.73 -27.71
N GLU A 63 11.59 -8.62 -26.96
CA GLU A 63 12.23 -8.57 -25.65
C GLU A 63 11.49 -9.40 -24.60
N ILE A 64 10.15 -9.38 -24.59
CA ILE A 64 9.32 -10.25 -23.75
C ILE A 64 9.66 -11.71 -24.02
N ALA A 65 9.61 -12.13 -25.28
CA ALA A 65 9.90 -13.52 -25.66
C ALA A 65 11.32 -13.95 -25.27
N ARG A 66 12.29 -13.06 -25.43
CA ARG A 66 13.69 -13.31 -25.08
C ARG A 66 13.90 -13.46 -23.57
N LEU A 67 13.32 -12.58 -22.76
CA LEU A 67 13.40 -12.69 -21.29
C LEU A 67 12.61 -13.89 -20.77
N GLN A 68 11.44 -14.20 -21.35
CA GLN A 68 10.66 -15.40 -21.03
C GLN A 68 11.50 -16.67 -21.29
N SER A 69 12.10 -16.81 -22.47
CA SER A 69 12.95 -17.95 -22.79
C SER A 69 14.14 -18.09 -21.83
N THR A 70 14.74 -16.96 -21.41
CA THR A 70 15.82 -16.95 -20.42
C THR A 70 15.33 -17.45 -19.06
N PHE A 71 14.17 -16.96 -18.62
CA PHE A 71 13.57 -17.35 -17.34
C PHE A 71 13.21 -18.84 -17.35
N ASP A 72 12.52 -19.32 -18.39
CA ASP A 72 12.11 -20.72 -18.52
C ASP A 72 13.32 -21.67 -18.59
N GLY A 73 14.37 -21.28 -19.32
CA GLY A 73 15.63 -22.03 -19.37
C GLY A 73 16.29 -22.14 -18.00
N PHE A 74 16.25 -21.07 -17.20
CA PHE A 74 16.72 -21.09 -15.82
C PHE A 74 15.88 -22.00 -14.93
N VAL A 75 14.54 -21.93 -15.00
CA VAL A 75 13.65 -22.79 -14.21
C VAL A 75 13.83 -24.26 -14.59
N THR A 76 13.96 -24.56 -15.88
CA THR A 76 14.24 -25.93 -16.37
C THR A 76 15.57 -26.45 -15.82
N GLY A 77 16.60 -25.60 -15.78
CA GLY A 77 17.89 -25.95 -15.19
C GLY A 77 17.79 -26.20 -13.67
N LEU A 78 17.04 -25.34 -12.97
CA LEU A 78 16.78 -25.46 -11.54
C LEU A 78 16.03 -26.75 -11.21
N ALA A 79 14.98 -27.09 -11.95
CA ALA A 79 14.18 -28.30 -11.77
C ALA A 79 15.04 -29.57 -11.72
N ARG A 80 16.05 -29.66 -12.60
CA ARG A 80 16.99 -30.80 -12.64
C ARG A 80 17.91 -30.88 -11.42
N SER A 81 18.11 -29.77 -10.71
CA SER A 81 18.97 -29.68 -9.54
C SER A 81 18.21 -29.76 -8.22
N LEU A 82 16.89 -29.57 -8.25
CA LEU A 82 16.04 -29.68 -7.07
C LEU A 82 15.90 -31.16 -6.66
N PRO A 83 15.70 -31.42 -5.36
CA PRO A 83 15.30 -32.75 -4.91
C PRO A 83 14.01 -33.19 -5.60
N PRO A 84 13.78 -34.52 -5.72
CA PRO A 84 12.51 -35.04 -6.20
C PRO A 84 11.33 -34.43 -5.45
N PRO A 85 10.16 -34.29 -6.10
CA PRO A 85 8.95 -33.77 -5.46
C PRO A 85 8.67 -34.49 -4.15
N SER A 86 8.46 -33.70 -3.10
CA SER A 86 8.20 -34.20 -1.75
C SER A 86 7.07 -33.40 -1.12
N LYS A 87 6.53 -33.90 0.01
CA LYS A 87 5.53 -33.15 0.79
C LYS A 87 6.10 -31.91 1.48
N ASP A 88 7.43 -31.72 1.48
CA ASP A 88 8.08 -30.55 2.06
C ASP A 88 8.05 -29.35 1.10
N VAL A 89 6.90 -28.68 1.07
CA VAL A 89 6.68 -27.43 0.33
C VAL A 89 7.65 -26.35 0.79
N ARG A 90 7.80 -26.18 2.12
CA ARG A 90 8.64 -25.15 2.73
C ARG A 90 10.12 -25.31 2.36
N GLY A 91 10.66 -26.53 2.46
CA GLY A 91 12.03 -26.83 2.07
C GLY A 91 12.28 -26.59 0.58
N THR A 92 11.28 -26.90 -0.27
CA THR A 92 11.34 -26.65 -1.71
C THR A 92 11.36 -25.15 -2.02
N VAL A 93 10.44 -24.37 -1.44
CA VAL A 93 10.39 -22.90 -1.59
C VAL A 93 11.67 -22.25 -1.08
N LYS A 94 12.21 -22.75 0.05
CA LYS A 94 13.51 -22.31 0.57
C LYS A 94 14.64 -22.55 -0.43
N ALA A 95 14.69 -23.73 -1.04
CA ALA A 95 15.72 -24.06 -2.04
C ALA A 95 15.64 -23.12 -3.25
N VAL A 96 14.43 -22.85 -3.75
CA VAL A 96 14.20 -21.88 -4.83
C VAL A 96 14.68 -20.48 -4.41
N ALA A 97 14.27 -20.00 -3.23
CA ALA A 97 14.69 -18.70 -2.72
C ALA A 97 16.22 -18.60 -2.56
N ASP A 98 16.87 -19.63 -2.01
CA ASP A 98 18.33 -19.67 -1.87
C ASP A 98 19.05 -19.55 -3.22
N VAL A 99 18.51 -20.17 -4.28
CA VAL A 99 19.06 -20.04 -5.64
C VAL A 99 18.83 -18.64 -6.21
N VAL A 100 17.64 -18.05 -6.05
CA VAL A 100 17.38 -16.65 -6.47
C VAL A 100 18.38 -15.70 -5.82
N TRP A 101 18.53 -15.77 -4.49
CA TRP A 101 19.48 -14.98 -3.74
C TRP A 101 20.94 -15.18 -4.18
N SER A 102 21.31 -16.39 -4.61
CA SER A 102 22.66 -16.66 -5.13
C SER A 102 23.00 -15.91 -6.43
N LYS A 103 21.99 -15.41 -7.14
CA LYS A 103 22.16 -14.61 -8.37
C LYS A 103 22.17 -13.11 -8.11
N LEU A 104 21.73 -12.67 -6.93
CA LEU A 104 21.77 -11.27 -6.53
C LEU A 104 23.16 -10.91 -5.99
N THR A 105 23.58 -9.66 -6.17
CA THR A 105 24.87 -9.16 -5.69
C THR A 105 24.76 -7.76 -5.12
N GLY A 106 25.49 -7.50 -4.03
CA GLY A 106 25.47 -6.22 -3.31
C GLY A 106 24.72 -6.32 -1.97
N VAL A 107 24.73 -5.25 -1.19
CA VAL A 107 24.01 -5.16 0.10
C VAL A 107 22.53 -4.96 -0.17
N PHE A 108 21.69 -5.94 0.20
CA PHE A 108 20.25 -5.90 0.01
C PHE A 108 19.63 -4.61 0.57
N SER A 109 18.68 -4.06 -0.18
CA SER A 109 17.84 -2.95 0.24
C SER A 109 16.41 -3.32 -0.10
N LYS A 110 15.48 -3.17 0.85
CA LYS A 110 14.08 -3.52 0.62
C LYS A 110 13.35 -2.56 -0.32
N ASP A 111 13.83 -1.32 -0.41
CA ASP A 111 13.21 -0.23 -1.18
C ASP A 111 14.10 0.17 -2.36
N ILE A 112 14.11 -0.63 -3.43
CA ILE A 112 14.84 -0.33 -4.66
C ILE A 112 13.83 -0.07 -5.76
N HIS A 113 13.83 1.14 -6.30
CA HIS A 113 12.98 1.48 -7.44
C HIS A 113 13.27 0.61 -8.66
N HIS A 114 12.22 0.23 -9.36
CA HIS A 114 12.26 -0.53 -10.61
C HIS A 114 12.95 -1.91 -10.47
N ALA A 115 12.84 -2.54 -9.29
CA ALA A 115 13.46 -3.83 -8.98
C ALA A 115 12.44 -4.93 -8.57
N GLN A 116 11.15 -4.67 -8.77
CA GLN A 116 10.01 -5.46 -8.32
C GLN A 116 9.51 -6.51 -9.31
N HIS A 117 9.93 -6.43 -10.58
CA HIS A 117 9.45 -7.32 -11.64
C HIS A 117 10.41 -8.45 -11.98
N VAL A 118 9.88 -9.60 -12.42
CA VAL A 118 10.63 -10.78 -12.88
C VAL A 118 11.59 -10.45 -14.03
N SER A 119 11.28 -9.42 -14.84
CA SER A 119 12.18 -8.95 -15.91
C SER A 119 13.52 -8.46 -15.38
N CYS A 120 13.57 -7.90 -14.16
CA CYS A 120 14.81 -7.49 -13.51
C CYS A 120 15.72 -8.71 -13.27
N PHE A 121 15.13 -9.78 -12.72
CA PHE A 121 15.84 -11.04 -12.50
C PHE A 121 16.28 -11.68 -13.82
N ALA A 122 15.39 -11.76 -14.82
CA ALA A 122 15.72 -12.33 -16.13
C ALA A 122 16.87 -11.58 -16.83
N ARG A 123 16.90 -10.25 -16.75
CA ARG A 123 18.03 -9.43 -17.25
C ARG A 123 19.32 -9.72 -16.48
N HIS A 124 19.26 -9.91 -15.16
CA HIS A 124 20.43 -10.27 -14.36
C HIS A 124 21.03 -11.62 -14.79
N LEU A 125 20.19 -12.62 -15.09
CA LEU A 125 20.66 -13.92 -15.59
C LEU A 125 21.48 -13.80 -16.89
N GLN A 126 21.11 -12.87 -17.77
CA GLN A 126 21.81 -12.63 -19.03
C GLN A 126 23.13 -11.88 -18.86
N ALA A 127 23.18 -10.94 -17.91
CA ALA A 127 24.42 -10.25 -17.56
C ALA A 127 25.49 -11.21 -16.99
N HIS A 128 25.11 -12.42 -16.56
CA HIS A 128 26.06 -13.49 -16.24
C HIS A 128 26.56 -14.26 -17.46
N ALA A 129 25.83 -14.23 -18.59
CA ALA A 129 26.18 -14.89 -19.84
C ALA A 129 27.07 -14.03 -20.76
N GLN A 130 27.14 -12.71 -20.54
CA GLN A 130 28.08 -11.82 -21.21
C GLN A 130 28.96 -11.09 -20.19
N PRO A 131 30.30 -11.09 -20.32
CA PRO A 131 31.20 -10.34 -19.44
C PRO A 131 31.17 -8.84 -19.79
N VAL A 132 30.00 -8.21 -19.69
CA VAL A 132 29.89 -6.76 -19.78
C VAL A 132 30.13 -6.21 -18.38
N LYS A 133 30.99 -5.17 -18.30
CA LYS A 133 31.21 -4.35 -17.10
C LYS A 133 29.94 -3.56 -16.75
N ALA A 134 28.84 -4.24 -16.43
CA ALA A 134 27.68 -3.65 -15.82
C ALA A 134 28.09 -3.24 -14.39
N LYS A 135 28.63 -2.03 -14.27
CA LYS A 135 28.86 -1.35 -12.99
C LYS A 135 27.48 -1.08 -12.38
N GLY A 136 26.94 -2.04 -11.64
CA GLY A 136 25.67 -1.92 -10.94
C GLY A 136 25.50 -3.03 -9.91
N LYS A 137 24.78 -2.75 -8.82
CA LYS A 137 24.30 -3.79 -7.90
C LYS A 137 23.18 -4.56 -8.62
N ARG A 138 23.25 -5.89 -8.66
CA ARG A 138 22.17 -6.76 -9.17
C ARG A 138 21.25 -7.08 -8.01
N GLN A 139 20.11 -6.42 -7.95
CA GLN A 139 19.23 -6.49 -6.78
C GLN A 139 17.78 -6.52 -7.24
N LEU A 140 17.01 -7.25 -6.45
CA LEU A 140 15.56 -7.16 -6.42
C LEU A 140 15.20 -6.44 -5.12
N ASP A 141 14.09 -5.72 -5.12
CA ASP A 141 13.48 -5.21 -3.91
C ASP A 141 12.72 -6.34 -3.18
N CYS A 142 11.99 -6.00 -2.11
CA CYS A 142 11.20 -6.97 -1.36
C CYS A 142 10.20 -7.72 -2.26
N ALA A 143 9.38 -6.99 -3.01
CA ALA A 143 8.37 -7.56 -3.90
C ALA A 143 8.98 -8.37 -5.05
N GLY A 144 10.11 -7.92 -5.61
CA GLY A 144 10.82 -8.59 -6.69
C GLY A 144 11.33 -9.96 -6.30
N VAL A 145 11.84 -10.14 -5.08
CA VAL A 145 12.24 -11.45 -4.57
C VAL A 145 11.01 -12.37 -4.47
N VAL A 146 9.91 -11.91 -3.86
CA VAL A 146 8.68 -12.71 -3.69
C VAL A 146 8.08 -13.09 -5.05
N SER A 147 7.91 -12.12 -5.94
CA SER A 147 7.40 -12.32 -7.31
C SER A 147 8.25 -13.31 -8.09
N THR A 148 9.58 -13.20 -8.02
CA THR A 148 10.48 -14.12 -8.71
C THR A 148 10.36 -15.54 -8.16
N VAL A 149 10.35 -15.71 -6.83
CA VAL A 149 10.23 -17.04 -6.21
C VAL A 149 8.87 -17.67 -6.53
N LEU A 150 7.77 -16.90 -6.45
CA LEU A 150 6.44 -17.39 -6.81
C LEU A 150 6.36 -17.81 -8.28
N ALA A 151 6.85 -16.97 -9.19
CA ALA A 151 6.86 -17.26 -10.63
C ALA A 151 7.60 -18.57 -10.93
N ILE A 152 8.77 -18.78 -10.31
CA ILE A 152 9.54 -20.03 -10.46
C ILE A 152 8.70 -21.21 -9.94
N CYS A 153 8.10 -21.09 -8.77
CA CYS A 153 7.27 -22.15 -8.18
C CYS A 153 6.05 -22.49 -9.04
N GLN A 154 5.41 -21.50 -9.66
CA GLN A 154 4.28 -21.71 -10.58
C GLN A 154 4.69 -22.48 -11.83
N VAL A 155 5.86 -22.15 -12.42
CA VAL A 155 6.40 -22.89 -13.56
C VAL A 155 6.80 -24.30 -13.16
N LEU A 156 7.46 -24.48 -12.01
CA LEU A 156 7.80 -25.81 -11.48
C LEU A 156 6.56 -26.69 -11.28
N ALA A 157 5.47 -26.12 -10.73
CA ALA A 157 4.23 -26.82 -10.49
C ALA A 157 3.53 -27.29 -11.77
N THR A 158 3.61 -26.48 -12.84
CA THR A 158 2.87 -26.71 -14.08
C THR A 158 3.68 -27.44 -15.15
N GLN A 159 5.02 -27.42 -15.07
CA GLN A 159 5.90 -27.91 -16.14
C GLN A 159 6.96 -28.92 -15.69
N HIS A 160 7.20 -29.10 -14.39
CA HIS A 160 8.33 -29.87 -13.87
C HIS A 160 7.99 -30.80 -12.68
N ASP A 161 6.78 -31.37 -12.66
CA ASP A 161 6.35 -32.38 -11.68
C ASP A 161 6.36 -31.93 -10.19
N HIS A 162 6.39 -30.63 -9.90
CA HIS A 162 6.33 -30.10 -8.53
C HIS A 162 4.91 -29.62 -8.14
N GLU A 163 3.88 -30.44 -8.39
CA GLU A 163 2.46 -30.10 -8.17
C GLU A 163 2.14 -29.61 -6.74
N GLN A 164 2.92 -30.03 -5.73
CA GLN A 164 2.78 -29.55 -4.35
C GLN A 164 2.93 -28.03 -4.21
N LEU A 165 3.54 -27.35 -5.18
CA LEU A 165 3.71 -25.90 -5.21
C LEU A 165 2.49 -25.16 -5.79
N ALA A 166 1.51 -25.86 -6.38
CA ALA A 166 0.33 -25.24 -7.02
C ALA A 166 -0.54 -24.44 -6.03
N ASN A 167 -0.48 -24.79 -4.74
CA ASN A 167 -1.22 -24.10 -3.68
C ASN A 167 -0.48 -22.92 -3.06
N LEU A 168 0.76 -22.64 -3.50
CA LEU A 168 1.50 -21.47 -3.03
C LEU A 168 0.76 -20.18 -3.40
N ARG A 169 0.71 -19.24 -2.46
CA ARG A 169 0.02 -17.95 -2.61
C ARG A 169 0.96 -16.81 -2.29
N PHE A 170 0.75 -15.69 -2.98
CA PHE A 170 1.32 -14.41 -2.60
C PHE A 170 0.58 -13.90 -1.36
N GLN A 171 1.29 -13.40 -0.36
CA GLN A 171 0.68 -12.74 0.79
C GLN A 171 1.22 -11.31 0.92
N VAL A 172 0.30 -10.35 0.99
CA VAL A 172 0.60 -8.90 0.91
C VAL A 172 0.06 -8.20 2.15
N SER A 173 0.95 -7.55 2.88
CA SER A 173 0.61 -6.52 3.87
C SER A 173 0.76 -5.12 3.24
N GLU A 174 0.63 -4.07 4.04
CA GLU A 174 0.74 -2.70 3.56
C GLU A 174 2.18 -2.24 3.27
N ASP A 175 3.21 -2.89 3.82
CA ASP A 175 4.63 -2.53 3.61
C ASP A 175 5.57 -3.74 3.42
N HIS A 176 5.00 -4.95 3.33
CA HIS A 176 5.76 -6.18 3.19
C HIS A 176 5.00 -7.26 2.43
N CYS A 177 5.73 -8.20 1.85
CA CYS A 177 5.15 -9.38 1.26
C CYS A 177 6.01 -10.63 1.43
N TRP A 178 5.35 -11.78 1.38
CA TRP A 178 5.95 -13.10 1.52
C TRP A 178 5.08 -14.16 0.82
N LEU A 179 5.45 -15.43 0.96
CA LEU A 179 4.69 -16.54 0.38
C LEU A 179 3.93 -17.31 1.44
N SER A 180 2.80 -17.90 1.08
CA SER A 180 2.01 -18.76 1.96
C SER A 180 1.73 -20.11 1.29
N MET A 181 1.78 -21.20 2.06
CA MET A 181 1.45 -22.55 1.58
C MET A 181 -0.03 -22.73 1.16
N GLY A 182 -0.86 -21.70 1.36
CA GLY A 182 -2.26 -21.68 0.95
C GLY A 182 -3.25 -21.82 2.12
N PRO A 183 -4.56 -21.82 1.83
CA PRO A 183 -5.62 -21.76 2.83
C PRO A 183 -5.77 -23.04 3.67
N ASP A 184 -5.19 -24.17 3.22
CA ASP A 184 -5.23 -25.45 3.93
C ASP A 184 -4.37 -25.46 5.22
N TYR A 185 -3.63 -24.38 5.46
CA TYR A 185 -2.75 -24.21 6.62
C TYR A 185 -3.25 -23.04 7.48
N GLY A 186 -3.06 -23.11 8.80
CA GLY A 186 -3.28 -21.96 9.69
C GLY A 186 -2.45 -20.76 9.25
N ALA A 187 -3.02 -19.55 9.27
CA ALA A 187 -2.42 -18.35 8.65
C ALA A 187 -0.96 -18.10 9.09
N ARG A 188 -0.62 -18.45 10.34
CA ARG A 188 0.73 -18.31 10.88
C ARG A 188 1.67 -19.41 10.38
N GLU A 189 1.28 -20.67 10.52
CA GLU A 189 2.10 -21.82 10.09
C GLU A 189 2.25 -21.92 8.57
N ALA A 190 1.33 -21.32 7.81
CA ALA A 190 1.34 -21.27 6.35
C ALA A 190 2.42 -20.35 5.79
N SER A 191 2.84 -19.33 6.55
CA SER A 191 3.74 -18.27 6.08
C SER A 191 5.16 -18.78 5.78
N ILE A 192 5.80 -18.21 4.76
CA ILE A 192 7.14 -18.55 4.29
C ILE A 192 7.89 -17.28 3.92
N GLU A 193 8.85 -16.89 4.75
CA GLU A 193 9.71 -15.73 4.51
C GLU A 193 10.76 -16.02 3.44
N VAL A 194 10.84 -15.20 2.39
CA VAL A 194 11.80 -15.38 1.28
C VAL A 194 12.68 -14.16 1.02
N THR A 195 12.36 -13.03 1.64
CA THR A 195 12.93 -11.69 1.38
C THR A 195 14.11 -11.34 2.28
N THR A 196 14.46 -12.21 3.24
CA THR A 196 15.60 -11.99 4.15
C THR A 196 16.93 -12.39 3.51
N ASP A 197 17.93 -11.53 3.67
CA ASP A 197 19.32 -11.81 3.30
C ASP A 197 19.98 -12.88 4.19
N GLN A 198 19.41 -13.14 5.36
CA GLN A 198 19.84 -14.19 6.28
C GLN A 198 19.39 -15.55 5.80
N LYS A 199 20.30 -16.31 5.16
CA LYS A 199 20.03 -17.66 4.64
C LYS A 199 19.31 -18.61 5.61
N ALA A 200 19.58 -18.50 6.92
CA ALA A 200 18.96 -19.34 7.94
C ALA A 200 17.48 -19.01 8.21
N LYS A 201 17.06 -17.76 7.96
CA LYS A 201 15.68 -17.29 8.17
C LYS A 201 14.81 -17.46 6.93
N ARG A 202 15.41 -17.61 5.74
CA ARG A 202 14.66 -17.94 4.52
C ARG A 202 13.98 -19.29 4.63
N GLY A 203 12.71 -19.34 4.25
CA GLY A 203 11.85 -20.50 4.38
C GLY A 203 11.18 -20.63 5.74
N GLN A 204 11.48 -19.78 6.72
CA GLN A 204 10.85 -19.86 8.05
C GLN A 204 9.46 -19.22 8.05
N ALA A 205 8.62 -19.60 9.00
CA ALA A 205 7.38 -18.88 9.28
C ALA A 205 7.67 -17.52 9.91
N VAL A 206 6.75 -16.58 9.72
CA VAL A 206 6.78 -15.28 10.39
C VAL A 206 6.70 -15.51 11.90
N SER A 207 7.61 -14.90 12.64
CA SER A 207 7.68 -15.05 14.10
C SER A 207 6.45 -14.46 14.80
N GLU A 208 6.05 -15.03 15.93
CA GLU A 208 4.89 -14.56 16.71
C GLU A 208 4.98 -13.08 17.11
N GLN A 209 6.17 -12.61 17.51
CA GLN A 209 6.38 -11.21 17.86
C GLN A 209 6.11 -10.27 16.67
N ALA A 210 6.57 -10.66 15.47
CA ALA A 210 6.40 -9.87 14.26
C ALA A 210 4.93 -9.76 13.83
N TRP A 211 4.11 -10.79 14.08
CA TRP A 211 2.68 -10.79 13.77
C TRP A 211 1.88 -9.68 14.47
N SER A 212 2.34 -9.15 15.60
CA SER A 212 1.66 -8.05 16.31
C SER A 212 1.96 -6.65 15.75
N SER A 213 2.87 -6.56 14.78
CA SER A 213 3.26 -5.31 14.13
C SER A 213 2.43 -5.00 12.89
N TRP A 214 2.50 -3.75 12.45
CA TRP A 214 1.81 -3.29 11.25
C TRP A 214 2.41 -3.87 9.96
N LEU A 215 3.73 -4.09 9.93
CA LEU A 215 4.42 -4.77 8.81
C LEU A 215 3.83 -6.13 8.44
N TYR A 216 3.14 -6.81 9.36
CA TYR A 216 2.45 -8.09 9.10
C TYR A 216 0.92 -7.99 9.27
N SER A 217 0.40 -6.76 9.26
CA SER A 217 -1.01 -6.41 9.42
C SER A 217 -1.68 -7.11 10.59
N GLY A 218 -0.97 -7.33 11.70
CA GLY A 218 -1.56 -7.87 12.91
C GLY A 218 -1.97 -9.35 12.78
N GLY A 219 -1.51 -10.08 11.76
CA GLY A 219 -2.06 -11.40 11.42
C GLY A 219 -2.97 -11.42 10.19
N HIS A 220 -3.36 -10.27 9.67
CA HIS A 220 -4.49 -10.12 8.75
C HIS A 220 -4.07 -9.59 7.37
N ALA A 221 -2.82 -9.84 6.98
CA ALA A 221 -2.34 -9.52 5.64
C ALA A 221 -3.13 -10.29 4.57
N THR A 222 -3.33 -9.65 3.43
CA THR A 222 -4.13 -10.18 2.33
C THR A 222 -3.50 -11.44 1.76
N LEU A 223 -4.19 -12.57 1.87
CA LEU A 223 -3.83 -13.80 1.17
C LEU A 223 -4.38 -13.74 -0.25
N CYS A 224 -3.51 -13.51 -1.24
CA CYS A 224 -3.93 -13.34 -2.61
C CYS A 224 -4.36 -14.67 -3.23
N SER A 225 -5.51 -14.69 -3.91
CA SER A 225 -5.79 -15.70 -4.95
C SER A 225 -4.75 -15.60 -6.09
N PRO A 226 -4.64 -16.62 -6.96
CA PRO A 226 -3.75 -16.53 -8.13
C PRO A 226 -4.00 -15.29 -8.99
N GLN A 227 -5.26 -14.89 -9.17
CA GLN A 227 -5.61 -13.67 -9.91
C GLN A 227 -5.26 -12.39 -9.13
N MET A 228 -5.46 -12.36 -7.81
CA MET A 228 -5.01 -11.23 -6.98
C MET A 228 -3.49 -11.05 -7.02
N ALA A 229 -2.72 -12.13 -7.18
CA ALA A 229 -1.26 -12.04 -7.34
C ALA A 229 -0.87 -11.33 -8.64
N LEU A 230 -1.64 -11.52 -9.73
CA LEU A 230 -1.47 -10.71 -10.96
C LEU A 230 -1.78 -9.24 -10.69
N THR A 231 -2.88 -8.96 -9.97
CA THR A 231 -3.23 -7.59 -9.56
C THR A 231 -2.13 -6.96 -8.70
N ALA A 232 -1.50 -7.71 -7.79
CA ALA A 232 -0.39 -7.22 -6.98
C ALA A 232 0.82 -6.84 -7.85
N VAL A 233 1.14 -7.63 -8.88
CA VAL A 233 2.19 -7.30 -9.85
C VAL A 233 1.85 -6.04 -10.65
N VAL A 234 0.58 -5.86 -11.06
CA VAL A 234 0.14 -4.63 -11.74
C VAL A 234 0.21 -3.42 -10.80
N ALA A 235 -0.28 -3.55 -9.57
CA ALA A 235 -0.25 -2.49 -8.56
C ALA A 235 1.18 -2.08 -8.17
N SER A 236 2.17 -2.97 -8.36
CA SER A 236 3.58 -2.69 -8.09
C SER A 236 4.30 -1.87 -9.18
N LEU A 237 3.66 -1.53 -10.29
CA LEU A 237 4.26 -0.63 -11.29
C LEU A 237 4.67 0.69 -10.61
N ASN A 238 5.89 1.13 -10.88
CA ASN A 238 6.45 2.36 -10.32
C ASN A 238 6.67 3.40 -11.43
N PRO A 239 5.86 4.46 -11.50
CA PRO A 239 5.97 5.47 -12.54
C PRO A 239 7.12 6.46 -12.32
N ALA A 240 7.76 6.50 -11.15
CA ALA A 240 8.79 7.51 -10.83
C ALA A 240 9.97 7.48 -11.81
N ILE A 241 10.27 8.62 -12.44
CA ILE A 241 11.43 8.79 -13.33
C ILE A 241 12.62 9.27 -12.49
N ASN A 242 13.77 8.59 -12.63
CA ASN A 242 15.01 8.96 -11.95
C ASN A 242 14.86 9.24 -10.43
N PRO A 243 14.30 8.32 -9.63
CA PRO A 243 13.98 8.57 -8.23
C PRO A 243 15.20 8.93 -7.36
N ARG A 244 16.43 8.60 -7.80
CA ARG A 244 17.68 9.03 -7.15
C ARG A 244 17.95 10.53 -7.20
N GLN A 245 17.30 11.26 -8.10
CA GLN A 245 17.49 12.70 -8.26
C GLN A 245 16.37 13.52 -7.59
N ASN A 246 15.39 12.86 -6.94
CA ASN A 246 14.24 13.50 -6.31
C ASN A 246 13.62 14.60 -7.19
N THR A 247 13.53 14.33 -8.50
CA THR A 247 13.01 15.27 -9.49
C THR A 247 11.51 15.46 -9.35
N GLY A 248 10.82 14.53 -8.68
CA GLY A 248 9.36 14.54 -8.53
C GLY A 248 8.63 14.34 -9.85
N SER A 249 9.26 13.68 -10.83
CA SER A 249 8.67 13.44 -12.15
C SER A 249 8.27 11.98 -12.30
N ASP A 250 7.10 11.74 -12.88
CA ASP A 250 6.56 10.40 -13.14
C ASP A 250 6.31 10.20 -14.63
N SER A 251 6.37 8.94 -15.10
CA SER A 251 6.00 8.57 -16.47
C SER A 251 4.49 8.45 -16.59
N GLU A 252 3.91 9.33 -17.41
CA GLU A 252 2.50 9.30 -17.78
C GLU A 252 2.13 7.98 -18.47
N GLU A 253 3.01 7.40 -19.27
CA GLU A 253 2.77 6.12 -19.95
C GLU A 253 2.64 4.96 -18.96
N VAL A 254 3.50 4.92 -17.93
CA VAL A 254 3.41 3.90 -16.88
C VAL A 254 2.15 4.09 -16.04
N GLN A 255 1.83 5.33 -15.64
CA GLN A 255 0.57 5.62 -14.93
C GLN A 255 -0.65 5.23 -15.77
N GLN A 256 -0.65 5.54 -17.07
CA GLN A 256 -1.73 5.19 -17.99
C GLN A 256 -1.89 3.67 -18.12
N LEU A 257 -0.80 2.93 -18.29
CA LEU A 257 -0.84 1.48 -18.34
C LEU A 257 -1.39 0.90 -17.03
N GLN A 258 -0.84 1.32 -15.89
CA GLN A 258 -1.26 0.84 -14.58
C GLN A 258 -2.74 1.10 -14.33
N ARG A 259 -3.22 2.32 -14.62
CA ARG A 259 -4.63 2.70 -14.50
C ARG A 259 -5.51 1.83 -15.38
N LYS A 260 -5.19 1.69 -16.67
CA LYS A 260 -5.99 0.87 -17.61
C LYS A 260 -6.11 -0.58 -17.16
N LEU A 261 -5.00 -1.19 -16.73
CA LEU A 261 -5.00 -2.58 -16.27
C LEU A 261 -5.79 -2.75 -14.98
N LEU A 262 -5.59 -1.88 -13.97
CA LEU A 262 -6.33 -1.96 -12.71
C LEU A 262 -7.82 -1.65 -12.89
N THR A 263 -8.18 -0.67 -13.73
CA THR A 263 -9.58 -0.41 -14.12
C THR A 263 -10.19 -1.66 -14.77
N TRP A 264 -9.49 -2.28 -15.72
CA TRP A 264 -10.01 -3.46 -16.39
C TRP A 264 -10.19 -4.64 -15.42
N ILE A 265 -9.25 -4.87 -14.50
CA ILE A 265 -9.39 -5.88 -13.44
C ILE A 265 -10.58 -5.56 -12.56
N HIS A 266 -10.72 -4.31 -12.10
CA HIS A 266 -11.82 -3.89 -11.24
C HIS A 266 -13.20 -4.12 -11.90
N THR A 267 -13.34 -3.77 -13.18
CA THR A 267 -14.59 -3.94 -13.93
C THR A 267 -14.90 -5.40 -14.27
N ASN A 268 -13.92 -6.18 -14.73
CA ASN A 268 -14.15 -7.51 -15.32
C ASN A 268 -13.84 -8.66 -14.36
N HIS A 269 -13.00 -8.42 -13.35
CA HIS A 269 -12.48 -9.41 -12.42
C HIS A 269 -12.44 -8.84 -10.99
N ARG A 270 -13.54 -8.24 -10.52
CA ARG A 270 -13.61 -7.54 -9.22
C ARG A 270 -13.08 -8.36 -8.03
N ALA A 271 -13.25 -9.69 -8.03
CA ALA A 271 -12.72 -10.58 -6.99
C ALA A 271 -11.17 -10.70 -6.98
N ALA A 272 -10.49 -10.22 -8.02
CA ALA A 272 -9.04 -10.11 -8.08
C ALA A 272 -8.52 -8.77 -7.51
N MET A 273 -9.40 -7.82 -7.20
CA MET A 273 -9.04 -6.59 -6.48
C MET A 273 -8.92 -6.87 -4.98
N TYR A 274 -8.08 -6.08 -4.32
CA TYR A 274 -7.90 -6.08 -2.87
C TYR A 274 -7.64 -4.65 -2.39
N PRO A 275 -7.86 -4.32 -1.11
CA PRO A 275 -7.94 -2.94 -0.64
C PRO A 275 -6.77 -2.05 -1.08
N ALA A 276 -5.53 -2.49 -0.94
CA ALA A 276 -4.38 -1.68 -1.36
C ALA A 276 -4.30 -1.47 -2.88
N ALA A 277 -4.65 -2.46 -3.71
CA ALA A 277 -4.74 -2.25 -5.16
C ALA A 277 -5.89 -1.32 -5.55
N THR A 278 -6.99 -1.32 -4.79
CA THR A 278 -8.08 -0.34 -4.96
C THR A 278 -7.59 1.07 -4.62
N CYS A 279 -6.81 1.25 -3.55
CA CYS A 279 -6.16 2.53 -3.24
C CYS A 279 -5.22 3.00 -4.36
N VAL A 280 -4.40 2.11 -4.93
CA VAL A 280 -3.52 2.46 -6.07
C VAL A 280 -4.34 2.93 -7.28
N LEU A 281 -5.44 2.26 -7.60
CA LEU A 281 -6.32 2.71 -8.69
C LEU A 281 -6.97 4.06 -8.37
N ALA A 282 -7.39 4.28 -7.13
CA ALA A 282 -7.98 5.53 -6.68
C ALA A 282 -6.99 6.70 -6.80
N ASP A 283 -5.73 6.54 -6.38
CA ASP A 283 -4.67 7.54 -6.55
C ASP A 283 -4.44 7.90 -8.02
N LEU A 284 -4.40 6.90 -8.91
CA LEU A 284 -4.21 7.11 -10.36
C LEU A 284 -5.39 7.86 -11.00
N LEU A 285 -6.60 7.71 -10.45
CA LEU A 285 -7.76 8.50 -10.84
C LEU A 285 -7.72 9.89 -10.23
N GLU A 286 -7.29 10.04 -8.98
CA GLU A 286 -7.13 11.34 -8.33
C GLU A 286 -6.18 12.24 -9.12
N ILE A 287 -5.05 11.69 -9.59
CA ILE A 287 -4.10 12.42 -10.45
C ILE A 287 -4.79 12.92 -11.73
N ALA A 288 -5.52 12.05 -12.44
CA ALA A 288 -6.23 12.44 -13.66
C ALA A 288 -7.36 13.47 -13.41
N GLU A 289 -8.05 13.33 -12.28
CA GLU A 289 -9.05 14.30 -11.84
C GLU A 289 -8.39 15.64 -11.46
N GLN A 290 -7.20 15.63 -10.86
CA GLN A 290 -6.43 16.83 -10.54
C GLN A 290 -6.02 17.58 -11.82
N ASP A 291 -5.54 16.88 -12.85
CA ASP A 291 -5.27 17.49 -14.16
C ASP A 291 -6.53 18.17 -14.74
N THR A 292 -7.69 17.54 -14.54
CA THR A 292 -8.98 18.08 -15.00
C THR A 292 -9.38 19.34 -14.20
N LEU A 293 -9.17 19.35 -12.89
CA LEU A 293 -9.38 20.53 -12.03
C LEU A 293 -8.48 21.69 -12.42
N ASP A 294 -7.19 21.42 -12.64
CA ASP A 294 -6.22 22.45 -13.01
C ASP A 294 -6.53 23.02 -14.40
N ALA A 295 -6.94 22.16 -15.34
CA ALA A 295 -7.41 22.62 -16.65
C ALA A 295 -8.69 23.47 -16.54
N ALA A 296 -9.63 23.14 -15.65
CA ALA A 296 -10.82 23.95 -15.40
C ALA A 296 -10.45 25.32 -14.81
N ALA A 297 -9.51 25.36 -13.85
CA ALA A 297 -8.99 26.59 -13.29
C ALA A 297 -8.30 27.48 -14.33
N MET A 298 -7.48 26.89 -15.22
CA MET A 298 -6.85 27.63 -16.34
C MET A 298 -7.88 28.26 -17.28
N ARG A 299 -9.03 27.60 -17.49
CA ARG A 299 -10.14 28.14 -18.30
C ARG A 299 -11.08 29.06 -17.53
N SER A 300 -10.84 29.27 -16.22
CA SER A 300 -11.76 29.97 -15.32
C SER A 300 -13.18 29.39 -15.32
N ASP A 301 -13.30 28.06 -15.43
CA ASP A 301 -14.56 27.32 -15.47
C ASP A 301 -14.93 26.81 -14.08
N SER A 302 -15.57 27.66 -13.28
CA SER A 302 -15.93 27.35 -11.88
C SER A 302 -16.96 26.24 -11.78
N LYS A 303 -17.89 26.13 -12.74
CA LYS A 303 -18.89 25.05 -12.76
C LYS A 303 -18.20 23.70 -12.94
N ALA A 304 -17.32 23.56 -13.94
CA ALA A 304 -16.61 22.30 -14.15
C ALA A 304 -15.76 21.90 -12.94
N ALA A 305 -15.11 22.86 -12.27
CA ALA A 305 -14.37 22.59 -11.03
C ALA A 305 -15.29 22.11 -9.90
N LEU A 306 -16.44 22.75 -9.71
CA LEU A 306 -17.42 22.36 -8.69
C LEU A 306 -18.04 20.98 -8.97
N ASP A 307 -18.33 20.68 -10.24
CA ASP A 307 -18.85 19.37 -10.67
C ASP A 307 -17.88 18.24 -10.29
N ILE A 308 -16.57 18.45 -10.48
CA ILE A 308 -15.53 17.50 -10.07
C ILE A 308 -15.44 17.38 -8.55
N LEU A 309 -15.39 18.51 -7.83
CA LEU A 309 -15.28 18.52 -6.36
C LEU A 309 -16.49 17.91 -5.66
N THR A 310 -17.69 18.05 -6.24
CA THR A 310 -18.92 17.53 -5.66
C THR A 310 -19.33 16.15 -6.19
N GLY A 311 -18.57 15.59 -7.14
CA GLY A 311 -18.91 14.34 -7.81
C GLY A 311 -20.14 14.43 -8.72
N ASN A 312 -20.61 15.65 -9.03
CA ASN A 312 -21.75 15.89 -9.92
C ASN A 312 -21.29 15.94 -11.38
N PHE A 313 -20.90 14.80 -11.94
CA PHE A 313 -20.66 14.74 -13.38
C PHE A 313 -22.00 14.84 -14.12
N ASP A 314 -22.21 15.91 -14.89
CA ASP A 314 -23.38 16.18 -15.73
C ASP A 314 -23.63 15.01 -16.72
N GLY A 315 -24.34 13.96 -16.27
CA GLY A 315 -25.20 13.06 -17.06
C GLY A 315 -24.63 12.30 -18.26
N LYS A 316 -23.33 12.37 -18.56
CA LYS A 316 -22.67 11.63 -19.64
C LYS A 316 -21.57 10.71 -19.12
N ALA A 317 -21.80 10.08 -17.98
CA ALA A 317 -21.00 8.93 -17.56
C ALA A 317 -21.27 7.79 -18.55
N THR A 318 -20.52 7.75 -19.65
CA THR A 318 -20.38 6.55 -20.46
C THR A 318 -19.76 5.48 -19.56
N HIS A 319 -20.61 4.59 -19.05
CA HIS A 319 -20.32 3.31 -18.41
C HIS A 319 -18.84 2.87 -18.46
N ALA A 320 -18.14 2.90 -17.32
CA ALA A 320 -17.20 1.82 -16.91
C ALA A 320 -16.38 2.11 -15.63
N VAL A 321 -16.09 3.36 -15.27
CA VAL A 321 -15.10 3.67 -14.21
C VAL A 321 -15.72 4.52 -13.10
N GLN A 322 -15.58 4.05 -11.85
CA GLN A 322 -15.90 4.79 -10.62
C GLN A 322 -14.97 6.00 -10.46
N SER A 323 -15.38 7.06 -9.74
CA SER A 323 -14.49 8.19 -9.40
C SER A 323 -13.41 7.78 -8.40
N ALA A 324 -12.35 8.62 -8.24
CA ALA A 324 -11.35 8.40 -7.20
C ALA A 324 -11.99 8.33 -5.80
N GLU A 325 -12.94 9.25 -5.54
CA GLU A 325 -13.74 9.27 -4.31
C GLU A 325 -14.44 7.93 -4.05
N GLU A 326 -15.14 7.39 -5.04
CA GLU A 326 -15.88 6.14 -4.91
C GLU A 326 -14.96 4.96 -4.60
N LEU A 327 -13.76 4.93 -5.19
CA LEU A 327 -12.78 3.88 -4.93
C LEU A 327 -12.13 3.99 -3.55
N PHE A 328 -11.84 5.19 -3.05
CA PHE A 328 -11.36 5.35 -1.68
C PHE A 328 -12.41 4.93 -0.66
N ILE A 329 -13.68 5.30 -0.88
CA ILE A 329 -14.81 4.84 -0.06
C ILE A 329 -14.93 3.31 -0.14
N GLU A 330 -14.82 2.72 -1.33
CA GLU A 330 -14.87 1.27 -1.53
C GLU A 330 -13.74 0.56 -0.77
N ALA A 331 -12.50 1.03 -0.88
CA ALA A 331 -11.36 0.46 -0.18
C ALA A 331 -11.53 0.49 1.34
N ALA A 332 -11.94 1.64 1.89
CA ALA A 332 -12.19 1.81 3.32
C ALA A 332 -13.38 0.96 3.81
N SER A 333 -14.43 0.84 3.00
CA SER A 333 -15.61 0.03 3.34
C SER A 333 -15.32 -1.46 3.28
N ALA A 334 -14.47 -1.91 2.34
CA ALA A 334 -14.13 -3.31 2.16
C ALA A 334 -13.40 -3.92 3.36
N VAL A 335 -12.70 -3.11 4.15
CA VAL A 335 -11.98 -3.56 5.35
C VAL A 335 -12.85 -3.52 6.62
N GLY A 336 -13.88 -2.67 6.64
CA GLY A 336 -14.84 -2.55 7.74
C GLY A 336 -14.25 -2.06 9.07
N HIS A 337 -15.06 -2.03 10.13
CA HIS A 337 -14.64 -1.52 11.46
C HIS A 337 -13.72 -2.48 12.23
N GLU A 338 -13.71 -3.78 11.88
CA GLU A 338 -12.77 -4.75 12.43
C GLU A 338 -11.41 -4.75 11.71
N ALA A 339 -11.23 -3.87 10.72
CA ALA A 339 -10.03 -3.75 9.89
C ALA A 339 -8.71 -3.72 10.68
N TYR A 340 -7.70 -4.32 10.06
CA TYR A 340 -6.30 -4.16 10.43
C TYR A 340 -5.57 -3.27 9.41
N LEU A 341 -6.15 -2.95 8.26
CA LEU A 341 -5.48 -2.17 7.22
C LEU A 341 -5.64 -0.67 7.48
N TRP A 342 -4.53 0.07 7.51
CA TRP A 342 -4.45 1.50 7.78
C TRP A 342 -4.59 2.34 6.50
N TYR A 343 -3.95 1.94 5.40
CA TYR A 343 -3.92 2.69 4.14
C TYR A 343 -5.28 2.98 3.54
N PRO A 344 -6.27 2.06 3.55
CA PRO A 344 -7.61 2.41 3.05
C PRO A 344 -8.21 3.64 3.73
N PHE A 345 -7.91 3.85 5.01
CA PHE A 345 -8.38 5.01 5.76
C PHE A 345 -7.49 6.24 5.57
N SER A 346 -6.16 6.08 5.59
CA SER A 346 -5.24 7.22 5.44
C SER A 346 -5.27 7.80 4.04
N TYR A 347 -5.41 6.98 3.01
CA TYR A 347 -5.53 7.43 1.62
C TYR A 347 -6.84 8.18 1.40
N ALA A 348 -7.96 7.65 1.91
CA ALA A 348 -9.25 8.33 1.86
C ALA A 348 -9.21 9.68 2.60
N ALA A 349 -8.62 9.72 3.80
CA ALA A 349 -8.41 10.96 4.54
C ALA A 349 -7.55 11.96 3.73
N GLY A 350 -6.45 11.49 3.15
CA GLY A 350 -5.54 12.26 2.32
C GLY A 350 -6.23 12.89 1.11
N PHE A 351 -6.98 12.10 0.34
CA PHE A 351 -7.76 12.56 -0.81
C PHE A 351 -8.66 13.73 -0.46
N PHE A 352 -9.54 13.54 0.54
CA PHE A 352 -10.51 14.57 0.90
C PHE A 352 -9.82 15.83 1.46
N LEU A 353 -8.78 15.69 2.28
CA LEU A 353 -8.06 16.84 2.81
C LEU A 353 -7.27 17.60 1.72
N ARG A 354 -6.75 16.91 0.70
CA ARG A 354 -6.16 17.55 -0.50
C ARG A 354 -7.21 18.32 -1.30
N ARG A 355 -8.40 17.75 -1.53
CA ARG A 355 -9.52 18.47 -2.17
C ARG A 355 -9.93 19.71 -1.39
N ALA A 356 -10.05 19.61 -0.07
CA ALA A 356 -10.30 20.77 0.79
C ALA A 356 -9.21 21.84 0.68
N THR A 357 -7.95 21.42 0.65
CA THR A 357 -6.80 22.33 0.52
C THR A 357 -6.80 23.05 -0.83
N TRP A 358 -7.08 22.34 -1.92
CA TRP A 358 -7.22 22.93 -3.25
C TRP A 358 -8.32 24.00 -3.28
N CYS A 359 -9.49 23.74 -2.67
CA CYS A 359 -10.56 24.73 -2.57
C CYS A 359 -10.12 26.02 -1.87
N LEU A 360 -9.32 25.90 -0.81
CA LEU A 360 -8.90 27.03 0.02
C LEU A 360 -7.72 27.80 -0.58
N GLN A 361 -6.89 27.16 -1.40
CA GLN A 361 -5.71 27.77 -2.01
C GLN A 361 -6.00 28.33 -3.42
N SER A 362 -5.06 29.09 -3.96
CA SER A 362 -5.08 29.45 -5.38
C SER A 362 -4.66 28.23 -6.22
N PRO A 363 -5.35 27.91 -7.33
CA PRO A 363 -6.40 28.72 -7.98
C PRO A 363 -7.82 28.49 -7.44
N GLY A 364 -8.09 27.45 -6.66
CA GLY A 364 -9.44 27.06 -6.25
C GLY A 364 -10.27 28.16 -5.59
N CYS A 365 -9.73 28.85 -4.59
CA CYS A 365 -10.45 29.92 -3.88
C CYS A 365 -10.77 31.12 -4.78
N LEU A 366 -9.90 31.42 -5.76
CA LEU A 366 -10.14 32.51 -6.72
C LEU A 366 -11.21 32.11 -7.73
N LEU A 367 -11.19 30.85 -8.17
CA LEU A 367 -12.10 30.32 -9.18
C LEU A 367 -13.54 30.21 -8.67
N LEU A 368 -13.73 29.62 -7.48
CA LEU A 368 -15.05 29.37 -6.89
C LEU A 368 -15.60 30.61 -6.16
N GLY A 369 -14.72 31.52 -5.78
CA GLY A 369 -15.06 32.55 -4.81
C GLY A 369 -15.09 32.01 -3.38
N GLN A 370 -14.86 32.90 -2.42
CA GLN A 370 -14.55 32.52 -1.04
C GLN A 370 -15.65 31.70 -0.35
N ALA A 371 -16.92 32.07 -0.51
CA ALA A 371 -18.03 31.40 0.18
C ALA A 371 -18.21 29.95 -0.31
N GLU A 372 -18.20 29.74 -1.62
CA GLU A 372 -18.35 28.42 -2.24
C GLU A 372 -17.12 27.54 -1.98
N ALA A 373 -15.91 28.12 -2.08
CA ALA A 373 -14.67 27.45 -1.70
C ALA A 373 -14.70 26.97 -0.24
N CYS A 374 -15.15 27.81 0.70
CA CYS A 374 -15.28 27.42 2.11
C CYS A 374 -16.34 26.33 2.32
N ALA A 375 -17.48 26.38 1.63
CA ALA A 375 -18.51 25.35 1.73
C ALA A 375 -18.00 23.99 1.24
N ALA A 376 -17.38 23.96 0.05
CA ALA A 376 -16.77 22.75 -0.51
C ALA A 376 -15.65 22.22 0.39
N ALA A 377 -14.77 23.09 0.88
CA ALA A 377 -13.70 22.70 1.79
C ALA A 377 -14.23 22.11 3.11
N ALA A 378 -15.28 22.68 3.70
CA ALA A 378 -15.87 22.17 4.94
C ALA A 378 -16.44 20.76 4.77
N LEU A 379 -17.10 20.49 3.64
CA LEU A 379 -17.60 19.16 3.29
C LEU A 379 -16.45 18.16 3.22
N HIS A 380 -15.39 18.49 2.48
CA HIS A 380 -14.24 17.63 2.32
C HIS A 380 -13.45 17.44 3.63
N ILE A 381 -13.26 18.47 4.45
CA ILE A 381 -12.64 18.33 5.78
C ILE A 381 -13.44 17.34 6.63
N SER A 382 -14.76 17.46 6.65
CA SER A 382 -15.63 16.57 7.42
C SER A 382 -15.49 15.11 6.97
N ARG A 383 -15.50 14.87 5.65
CA ARG A 383 -15.32 13.53 5.06
C ARG A 383 -13.93 12.97 5.32
N GLY A 384 -12.88 13.76 5.12
CA GLY A 384 -11.51 13.33 5.33
C GLY A 384 -11.22 12.96 6.78
N LEU A 385 -11.64 13.82 7.71
CA LEU A 385 -11.48 13.54 9.14
C LEU A 385 -12.30 12.34 9.59
N GLN A 386 -13.48 12.06 9.02
CA GLN A 386 -14.26 10.87 9.39
C GLN A 386 -13.43 9.57 9.30
N TYR A 387 -12.52 9.44 8.33
CA TYR A 387 -11.66 8.25 8.18
C TYR A 387 -10.53 8.17 9.22
N CYS A 388 -10.29 9.23 9.99
CA CYS A 388 -9.36 9.25 11.10
C CYS A 388 -10.01 8.90 12.45
N SER A 389 -11.33 8.69 12.50
CA SER A 389 -12.09 8.56 13.76
C SER A 389 -11.84 7.26 14.53
N ALA A 390 -12.40 7.18 15.74
CA ALA A 390 -12.45 5.99 16.60
C ALA A 390 -13.14 4.77 15.97
N GLN A 391 -13.86 4.95 14.86
CA GLN A 391 -14.49 3.87 14.09
C GLN A 391 -13.68 3.45 12.86
N HIS A 392 -12.59 4.15 12.54
CA HIS A 392 -11.78 3.94 11.34
C HIS A 392 -10.28 3.92 11.68
N GLY A 393 -9.48 4.84 11.15
CA GLY A 393 -8.03 4.85 11.30
C GLY A 393 -7.55 4.76 12.75
N ALA A 394 -8.14 5.52 13.69
CA ALA A 394 -7.72 5.46 15.09
C ALA A 394 -7.95 4.07 15.71
N ALA A 395 -9.05 3.40 15.34
CA ALA A 395 -9.35 2.04 15.76
C ALA A 395 -8.28 1.06 15.27
N VAL A 396 -7.84 1.21 14.03
CA VAL A 396 -6.78 0.38 13.43
C VAL A 396 -5.47 0.56 14.19
N LEU A 397 -5.04 1.80 14.43
CA LEU A 397 -3.79 2.08 15.15
C LEU A 397 -3.79 1.47 16.55
N SER A 398 -4.95 1.41 17.22
CA SER A 398 -5.05 0.86 18.57
C SER A 398 -4.75 -0.65 18.69
N LYS A 399 -4.88 -1.37 17.57
CA LYS A 399 -4.66 -2.83 17.48
C LYS A 399 -3.18 -3.19 17.37
N TYR A 400 -2.33 -2.23 17.00
CA TYR A 400 -0.92 -2.46 16.73
C TYR A 400 0.00 -2.18 17.92
N ARG A 401 1.20 -2.75 17.85
CA ARG A 401 2.33 -2.38 18.72
C ARG A 401 3.51 -1.98 17.85
N TYR A 402 3.85 -0.69 17.90
CA TYR A 402 4.91 -0.13 17.07
C TYR A 402 6.24 -0.86 17.25
N GLN A 403 6.81 -1.29 16.12
CA GLN A 403 8.15 -1.86 16.02
C GLN A 403 9.08 -0.95 15.21
N THR A 404 10.39 -1.21 15.31
CA THR A 404 11.42 -0.42 14.62
C THR A 404 11.33 -0.48 13.09
N HIS A 405 10.65 -1.49 12.55
CA HIS A 405 10.45 -1.67 11.12
C HIS A 405 9.12 -1.07 10.61
N ASP A 406 8.30 -0.45 11.47
CA ASP A 406 7.06 0.25 11.08
C ASP A 406 7.33 1.72 10.69
N GLU A 407 8.47 2.00 10.05
CA GLU A 407 8.88 3.37 9.68
C GLU A 407 7.92 3.99 8.65
N GLN A 408 7.39 3.18 7.72
CA GLN A 408 6.48 3.69 6.70
C GLN A 408 5.12 4.08 7.31
N LEU A 409 4.58 3.31 8.26
CA LEU A 409 3.41 3.69 9.04
C LEU A 409 3.64 5.01 9.79
N HIS A 410 4.83 5.19 10.38
CA HIS A 410 5.18 6.43 11.07
C HIS A 410 5.06 7.64 10.13
N LYS A 411 5.69 7.57 8.96
CA LYS A 411 5.66 8.65 7.96
C LYS A 411 4.24 8.94 7.48
N ASP A 412 3.43 7.90 7.29
CA ASP A 412 2.06 8.06 6.81
C ASP A 412 1.14 8.71 7.85
N ILE A 413 1.20 8.29 9.12
CA ILE A 413 0.49 8.95 10.23
C ILE A 413 0.90 10.43 10.35
N GLU A 414 2.20 10.71 10.23
CA GLU A 414 2.74 12.07 10.24
C GLU A 414 2.14 12.91 9.11
N GLY A 415 2.15 12.39 7.88
CA GLY A 415 1.59 13.04 6.71
C GLY A 415 0.09 13.37 6.87
N VAL A 416 -0.71 12.43 7.39
CA VAL A 416 -2.14 12.66 7.68
C VAL A 416 -2.33 13.76 8.71
N LEU A 417 -1.58 13.73 9.83
CA LEU A 417 -1.68 14.74 10.89
C LEU A 417 -1.26 16.13 10.41
N GLU A 418 -0.19 16.22 9.62
CA GLU A 418 0.29 17.48 9.04
C GLU A 418 -0.72 18.04 8.05
N LEU A 419 -1.21 17.21 7.13
CA LEU A 419 -2.20 17.61 6.14
C LEU A 419 -3.47 18.10 6.85
N ALA A 420 -4.06 17.31 7.74
CA ALA A 420 -5.24 17.69 8.50
C ALA A 420 -5.05 19.02 9.26
N THR A 421 -3.93 19.18 9.97
CA THR A 421 -3.64 20.40 10.73
C THR A 421 -3.49 21.61 9.81
N SER A 422 -2.78 21.46 8.68
CA SER A 422 -2.58 22.53 7.72
C SER A 422 -3.87 22.96 7.04
N THR A 423 -4.71 22.01 6.62
CA THR A 423 -6.02 22.26 6.01
C THR A 423 -6.96 22.98 6.99
N LEU A 424 -7.00 22.57 8.26
CA LEU A 424 -7.78 23.25 9.29
C LEU A 424 -7.29 24.69 9.54
N ALA A 425 -5.97 24.90 9.53
CA ALA A 425 -5.40 26.23 9.68
C ALA A 425 -5.73 27.14 8.49
N LEU A 426 -5.65 26.62 7.26
CA LEU A 426 -6.08 27.33 6.06
C LEU A 426 -7.57 27.69 6.15
N TYR A 427 -8.41 26.74 6.51
CA TYR A 427 -9.85 26.99 6.66
C TYR A 427 -10.12 28.11 7.65
N ALA A 428 -9.49 28.08 8.83
CA ALA A 428 -9.64 29.11 9.86
C ALA A 428 -9.24 30.51 9.37
N GLN A 429 -8.18 30.63 8.55
CA GLN A 429 -7.76 31.90 7.96
C GLN A 429 -8.84 32.51 7.05
N HIS A 430 -9.51 31.69 6.25
CA HIS A 430 -10.60 32.14 5.39
C HIS A 430 -11.87 32.50 6.19
N GLN A 431 -12.09 31.88 7.36
CA GLN A 431 -13.22 32.20 8.24
C GLN A 431 -13.10 33.56 8.92
N HIS A 432 -11.90 33.99 9.31
CA HIS A 432 -11.72 35.32 9.90
C HIS A 432 -12.15 36.47 8.99
N SER A 433 -12.38 36.19 7.71
CA SER A 433 -12.81 37.16 6.69
C SER A 433 -14.33 37.12 6.39
N GLN A 434 -15.09 36.20 7.00
CA GLN A 434 -16.54 36.01 6.76
C GLN A 434 -17.30 35.92 8.09
N GLU A 435 -18.34 36.74 8.28
CA GLU A 435 -19.22 36.61 9.45
C GLU A 435 -20.08 35.33 9.33
N GLY A 436 -19.93 34.39 10.28
CA GLY A 436 -20.93 33.34 10.51
C GLY A 436 -20.56 31.89 10.17
N SER A 437 -19.36 31.60 9.64
CA SER A 437 -18.89 30.21 9.51
C SER A 437 -17.77 29.93 10.52
N SER A 438 -17.86 28.79 11.21
CA SER A 438 -17.00 28.43 12.33
C SER A 438 -16.48 27.01 12.16
N LEU A 439 -15.28 26.76 12.71
CA LEU A 439 -14.70 25.42 12.75
C LEU A 439 -15.66 24.48 13.47
N GLN A 440 -15.97 23.35 12.84
CA GLN A 440 -16.88 22.38 13.43
C GLN A 440 -16.20 21.70 14.63
N PRO A 441 -16.84 21.65 15.82
CA PRO A 441 -16.27 20.99 17.00
C PRO A 441 -15.90 19.52 16.75
N SER A 442 -16.71 18.82 15.93
CA SER A 442 -16.50 17.41 15.57
C SER A 442 -15.16 17.15 14.89
N TRP A 443 -14.61 18.14 14.16
CA TRP A 443 -13.29 17.99 13.54
C TRP A 443 -12.18 17.87 14.58
N LEU A 444 -12.28 18.63 15.67
CA LEU A 444 -11.34 18.50 16.79
C LEU A 444 -11.56 17.18 17.54
N THR A 445 -12.82 16.76 17.74
CA THR A 445 -13.15 15.47 18.35
C THR A 445 -12.40 14.32 17.66
N VAL A 446 -12.48 14.24 16.33
CA VAL A 446 -11.80 13.19 15.57
C VAL A 446 -10.26 13.30 15.66
N MET A 447 -9.70 14.51 15.65
CA MET A 447 -8.25 14.68 15.85
C MET A 447 -7.78 14.16 17.22
N LEU A 448 -8.62 14.27 18.26
CA LEU A 448 -8.34 13.72 19.58
C LEU A 448 -8.47 12.19 19.60
N GLU A 449 -9.43 11.62 18.88
CA GLU A 449 -9.57 10.16 18.71
C GLU A 449 -8.36 9.56 17.98
N LEU A 450 -7.90 10.20 16.90
CA LEU A 450 -6.69 9.78 16.19
C LEU A 450 -5.47 9.79 17.11
N LEU A 451 -5.34 10.81 17.96
CA LEU A 451 -4.29 10.88 18.96
C LEU A 451 -4.42 9.79 20.04
N ASP A 452 -5.62 9.36 20.40
CA ASP A 452 -5.84 8.20 21.27
C ASP A 452 -5.37 6.89 20.62
N GLY A 453 -5.67 6.69 19.34
CA GLY A 453 -5.16 5.57 18.55
C GLY A 453 -3.62 5.54 18.51
N VAL A 454 -2.99 6.70 18.30
CA VAL A 454 -1.52 6.87 18.41
C VAL A 454 -1.01 6.51 19.81
N CYS A 455 -1.74 6.89 20.87
CA CYS A 455 -1.34 6.55 22.23
C CYS A 455 -1.32 5.04 22.47
N TRP A 456 -2.27 4.31 21.89
CA TRP A 456 -2.30 2.85 21.93
C TRP A 456 -1.20 2.19 21.09
N LEU A 457 -0.97 2.67 19.86
CA LEU A 457 0.10 2.19 18.98
C LEU A 457 1.47 2.24 19.67
N LEU A 458 1.69 3.32 20.43
CA LEU A 458 2.93 3.62 21.15
C LEU A 458 2.81 3.37 22.66
N LYS A 459 1.94 2.45 23.10
CA LYS A 459 1.80 2.11 24.52
C LYS A 459 3.16 1.73 25.12
N GLY A 460 3.51 2.34 26.26
CA GLY A 460 4.81 2.14 26.93
C GLY A 460 5.99 2.83 26.26
N ARG A 461 5.76 3.66 25.24
CA ARG A 461 6.78 4.43 24.52
C ARG A 461 6.42 5.92 24.53
N THR A 462 7.44 6.75 24.29
CA THR A 462 7.29 8.18 24.10
C THR A 462 6.58 8.47 22.78
N LYS A 463 5.62 9.39 22.79
CA LYS A 463 4.92 9.80 21.56
C LYS A 463 5.78 10.83 20.80
N PRO A 464 5.80 10.80 19.45
CA PRO A 464 6.52 11.81 18.68
C PRO A 464 6.03 13.22 19.00
N SER A 465 6.95 14.07 19.47
CA SER A 465 6.66 15.48 19.83
C SER A 465 5.98 16.23 18.69
N HIS A 466 6.37 15.93 17.45
CA HIS A 466 5.81 16.56 16.27
C HIS A 466 4.32 16.22 16.08
N TRP A 467 3.94 14.95 16.19
CA TRP A 467 2.54 14.51 16.09
C TRP A 467 1.65 15.17 17.15
N VAL A 468 2.11 15.19 18.41
CA VAL A 468 1.41 15.88 19.51
C VAL A 468 1.30 17.38 19.20
N SER A 469 2.35 17.98 18.64
CA SER A 469 2.35 19.40 18.27
C SER A 469 1.37 19.72 17.14
N CYS A 470 1.16 18.83 16.18
CA CYS A 470 0.14 18.98 15.13
C CYS A 470 -1.27 19.08 15.75
N VAL A 471 -1.64 18.14 16.61
CA VAL A 471 -2.96 18.14 17.28
C VAL A 471 -3.13 19.37 18.18
N LEU A 472 -2.09 19.77 18.91
CA LEU A 472 -2.13 20.99 19.73
C LEU A 472 -2.25 22.27 18.88
N LYS A 473 -1.62 22.32 17.71
CA LYS A 473 -1.78 23.45 16.76
C LYS A 473 -3.21 23.51 16.24
N ALA A 474 -3.80 22.37 15.86
CA ALA A 474 -5.19 22.30 15.45
C ALA A 474 -6.13 22.74 16.58
N ALA A 475 -5.92 22.26 17.82
CA ALA A 475 -6.72 22.64 18.98
C ALA A 475 -6.70 24.16 19.26
N LYS A 476 -5.56 24.84 19.03
CA LYS A 476 -5.44 26.31 19.22
C LYS A 476 -6.36 27.12 18.31
N LEU A 477 -6.86 26.54 17.22
CA LEU A 477 -7.79 27.21 16.32
C LEU A 477 -9.20 27.34 16.92
N TYR A 478 -9.50 26.57 17.96
CA TYR A 478 -10.82 26.52 18.61
C TYR A 478 -10.83 27.31 19.90
N GLU A 479 -11.97 27.89 20.27
CA GLU A 479 -12.16 28.52 21.58
C GLU A 479 -12.17 27.48 22.73
N GLY A 480 -11.85 27.93 23.95
CA GLY A 480 -11.76 27.06 25.14
C GLY A 480 -12.98 26.16 25.35
N PRO A 481 -14.21 26.71 25.43
CA PRO A 481 -15.42 25.89 25.62
C PRO A 481 -15.64 24.86 24.50
N VAL A 482 -15.23 25.18 23.26
CA VAL A 482 -15.34 24.25 22.13
C VAL A 482 -14.34 23.10 22.29
N ARG A 483 -13.10 23.39 22.69
CA ARG A 483 -12.09 22.36 23.00
C ARG A 483 -12.55 21.45 24.14
N GLY A 484 -13.15 22.03 25.19
CA GLY A 484 -13.68 21.28 26.33
C GLY A 484 -14.75 20.29 25.91
N ARG A 485 -15.72 20.72 25.09
CA ARG A 485 -16.76 19.83 24.54
C ARG A 485 -16.17 18.76 23.63
N ALA A 486 -15.32 19.13 22.68
CA ALA A 486 -14.68 18.17 21.77
C ALA A 486 -13.92 17.06 22.54
N ALA A 487 -13.23 17.42 23.63
CA ALA A 487 -12.53 16.45 24.47
C ALA A 487 -13.45 15.57 25.34
N GLN A 488 -14.67 16.02 25.64
CA GLN A 488 -15.70 15.22 26.30
C GLN A 488 -16.39 14.27 25.32
N ASP A 489 -16.63 14.75 24.10
CA ASP A 489 -17.32 14.00 23.05
C ASP A 489 -16.41 12.94 22.40
N ALA A 490 -15.08 13.11 22.46
CA ALA A 490 -14.12 12.18 21.88
C ALA A 490 -14.12 10.83 22.61
N GLU A 491 -14.21 9.74 21.85
CA GLU A 491 -14.14 8.37 22.37
C GLU A 491 -12.69 8.00 22.76
N VAL A 492 -12.20 8.57 23.87
CA VAL A 492 -10.81 8.36 24.35
C VAL A 492 -10.71 7.23 25.36
N MET A 493 -9.88 6.24 25.07
CA MET A 493 -9.74 5.05 25.90
C MET A 493 -8.35 4.89 26.51
N SER A 494 -7.31 5.48 25.92
CA SER A 494 -5.95 5.40 26.43
C SER A 494 -5.76 6.20 27.73
N GLN A 495 -4.84 5.73 28.59
CA GLN A 495 -4.56 6.37 29.87
C GLN A 495 -4.01 7.81 29.73
N PRO A 496 -3.09 8.10 28.77
CA PRO A 496 -2.60 9.47 28.59
C PRO A 496 -3.72 10.45 28.21
N MET A 497 -4.58 10.06 27.27
CA MET A 497 -5.69 10.90 26.81
C MET A 497 -6.70 11.16 27.93
N LYS A 498 -7.04 10.15 28.73
CA LYS A 498 -7.86 10.30 29.94
C LYS A 498 -7.25 11.27 30.95
N THR A 499 -5.93 11.19 31.14
CA THR A 499 -5.20 12.06 32.08
C THR A 499 -5.25 13.53 31.67
N VAL A 500 -5.23 13.82 30.36
CA VAL A 500 -5.28 15.19 29.84
C VAL A 500 -6.69 15.68 29.49
N GLN A 501 -7.73 14.87 29.68
CA GLN A 501 -9.10 15.20 29.23
C GLN A 501 -9.60 16.55 29.77
N GLY A 502 -9.39 16.83 31.06
CA GLY A 502 -9.76 18.11 31.68
C GLY A 502 -8.82 19.28 31.37
N LEU A 503 -7.78 19.08 30.56
CA LEU A 503 -6.78 20.10 30.26
C LEU A 503 -6.99 20.77 28.89
N TRP A 504 -7.81 20.19 28.00
CA TRP A 504 -8.03 20.70 26.64
C TRP A 504 -8.75 22.05 26.59
N GLU A 505 -9.76 22.28 27.44
CA GLU A 505 -10.45 23.57 27.53
C GLU A 505 -9.48 24.73 27.86
N PRO A 506 -8.71 24.68 28.96
CA PRO A 506 -7.73 25.73 29.24
C PRO A 506 -6.46 25.63 28.37
N LEU A 507 -6.29 24.55 27.61
CA LEU A 507 -5.10 24.22 26.82
C LEU A 507 -3.79 24.44 27.59
N LYS A 508 -3.72 23.86 28.80
CA LYS A 508 -2.58 24.07 29.72
C LYS A 508 -1.26 23.56 29.12
N PRO A 509 -0.12 24.20 29.42
CA PRO A 509 1.17 23.87 28.82
C PRO A 509 1.65 22.43 29.10
N ASN A 510 1.12 21.78 30.15
CA ASN A 510 1.55 20.45 30.56
C ASN A 510 0.98 19.31 29.70
N ILE A 511 -0.02 19.55 28.83
CA ILE A 511 -0.61 18.49 27.98
C ILE A 511 0.45 17.82 27.13
N LYS A 512 1.31 18.63 26.49
CA LYS A 512 2.39 18.13 25.63
C LYS A 512 3.31 17.18 26.39
N ALA A 513 3.79 17.61 27.56
CA ALA A 513 4.69 16.81 28.38
C ALA A 513 4.04 15.52 28.89
N ILE A 514 2.75 15.54 29.23
CA ILE A 514 2.00 14.36 29.68
C ILE A 514 1.87 13.35 28.53
N LEU A 515 1.53 13.80 27.33
CA LEU A 515 1.34 12.92 26.16
C LEU A 515 2.67 12.38 25.60
N GLU A 516 3.75 13.14 25.69
CA GLU A 516 5.07 12.72 25.23
C GLU A 516 5.74 11.72 26.18
N ALA A 517 5.35 11.72 27.45
CA ALA A 517 5.86 10.78 28.43
C ALA A 517 5.57 9.34 28.01
N ALA A 518 6.47 8.42 28.37
CA ALA A 518 6.20 7.00 28.24
C ALA A 518 5.13 6.60 29.26
N ASP A 519 4.10 5.89 28.80
CA ASP A 519 3.05 5.35 29.67
C ASP A 519 3.65 4.20 30.47
N VAL A 520 4.24 4.50 31.62
CA VAL A 520 4.68 3.46 32.54
C VAL A 520 3.45 3.00 33.32
N ASP A 521 3.09 1.74 33.17
CA ASP A 521 2.05 1.12 33.98
C ASP A 521 2.55 1.11 35.43
N ASP A 522 1.96 1.93 36.32
CA ASP A 522 2.24 1.88 37.77
C ASP A 522 1.77 0.55 38.40
N SER A 523 1.11 -0.31 37.60
CA SER A 523 0.79 -1.70 37.92
C SER A 523 1.97 -2.68 37.73
N ALA A 524 3.12 -2.24 37.20
CA ALA A 524 4.32 -3.08 37.03
C ALA A 524 5.14 -3.33 38.31
N ARG A 525 4.58 -3.07 39.50
CA ARG A 525 5.02 -3.70 40.76
C ARG A 525 4.04 -4.80 41.18
N VAL A 526 4.06 -5.93 40.49
CA VAL A 526 3.50 -7.18 41.02
C VAL A 526 4.65 -8.06 41.54
N PRO A 527 4.62 -8.50 42.81
CA PRO A 527 5.59 -9.44 43.37
C PRO A 527 5.54 -10.79 42.62
N PRO A 528 6.61 -11.58 42.60
CA PRO A 528 6.64 -12.84 41.86
C PRO A 528 5.73 -13.86 42.54
N GLN A 529 4.58 -14.17 41.94
CA GLN A 529 3.88 -15.45 42.04
C GLN A 529 2.63 -15.43 41.17
N LEU A 530 2.70 -16.13 40.03
CA LEU A 530 1.66 -16.95 39.40
C LEU A 530 2.14 -17.31 37.99
N ALA A 531 3.14 -18.18 37.93
CA ALA A 531 3.37 -19.03 36.78
C ALA A 531 2.87 -20.41 37.17
N THR A 532 1.74 -20.84 36.60
CA THR A 532 1.36 -22.21 36.25
C THR A 532 -0.14 -22.24 36.03
N GLU A 533 -0.57 -22.49 34.78
CA GLU A 533 -1.67 -23.40 34.42
C GLU A 533 -1.97 -23.27 32.92
N TYR A 534 -1.18 -23.95 32.09
CA TYR A 534 -1.71 -24.57 30.87
C TYR A 534 -1.02 -25.93 30.74
N GLY A 535 -1.82 -26.97 30.94
CA GLY A 535 -1.38 -28.35 31.07
C GLY A 535 -0.83 -28.93 29.77
N HIS A 536 0.41 -29.40 29.82
CA HIS A 536 0.90 -30.45 28.96
C HIS A 536 0.46 -31.80 29.51
N SER A 537 -0.41 -32.50 28.78
CA SER A 537 -0.66 -33.93 28.94
C SER A 537 0.41 -34.69 28.16
N GLU A 538 1.54 -35.01 28.80
CA GLU A 538 2.47 -36.04 28.32
C GLU A 538 2.11 -37.40 28.95
N LEU A 539 1.77 -38.35 28.09
CA LEU A 539 1.79 -39.78 28.39
C LEU A 539 3.25 -40.22 28.50
N SER A 540 3.66 -40.71 29.67
CA SER A 540 4.95 -41.36 29.88
C SER A 540 4.76 -42.85 30.18
N PRO A 541 5.55 -43.77 29.58
CA PRO A 541 5.48 -45.19 29.86
C PRO A 541 6.31 -45.54 31.11
N ARG A 542 5.73 -46.29 32.04
CA ARG A 542 6.45 -46.87 33.19
C ARG A 542 7.02 -48.24 32.82
N LEU A 543 8.33 -48.40 32.96
CA LEU A 543 9.00 -49.67 33.22
C LEU A 543 9.71 -49.58 34.56
N THR A 544 9.39 -50.50 35.48
CA THR A 544 10.31 -51.36 36.26
C THR A 544 9.65 -51.83 37.57
N SER A 545 9.16 -53.08 37.53
CA SER A 545 9.52 -54.19 38.43
C SER A 545 8.88 -55.47 37.90
#